data_AF-A0A821Y656-F1
#
_entry.id   AF-A0A821Y656-F1
#
_cell.length_a   1.000
_cell.length_b   1.000
_cell.length_c   1.000
_cell.angle_alpha   90.00
_cell.angle_beta   90.00
_cell.angle_gamma   90.00
#
_symmetry.space_group_name_H-M   'P 1'
#
loop_
_entity.id
_entity.type
_entity.pdbx_description
1 polymer ?
#
loop_
_entity_poly.entity_id
_entity_poly.type
_entity_poly.pdbx_seq_one_letter_code
_entity_poly.pdbx_strand_id
1 'polypeptide(L)' 'TTIITTATISTTTITAATISTTSNTTATMSTNNNTTATISTTTITAATISTTSNTTATMSTNNNTTATISTTNN' A
#
# COMPACT_ATOMS: atom_id res chain seq x y z
N THR A 1 -7.60 -19.83 -6.33
CA THR A 1 -7.09 -18.60 -5.69
C THR A 1 -5.79 -18.23 -6.35
N THR A 2 -5.72 -17.10 -7.05
CA THR A 2 -4.45 -16.60 -7.60
C THR A 2 -3.65 -16.04 -6.43
N ILE A 3 -2.56 -16.71 -6.08
CA ILE A 3 -1.60 -16.15 -5.13
C ILE A 3 -0.69 -15.23 -5.93
N ILE A 4 -0.74 -13.94 -5.62
CA ILE A 4 0.26 -12.99 -6.14
C ILE A 4 1.36 -12.93 -5.10
N THR A 5 2.56 -13.37 -5.42
CA THR A 5 3.65 -13.34 -4.43
C THR A 5 3.93 -11.91 -3.96
N THR A 6 3.93 -10.96 -4.89
CA THR A 6 4.26 -9.56 -4.60
C THR A 6 3.43 -8.60 -5.45
N ALA A 7 2.88 -7.56 -4.82
CA ALA A 7 2.26 -6.42 -5.50
C ALA A 7 2.99 -5.12 -5.13
N THR A 8 3.51 -4.40 -6.12
CA THR A 8 4.27 -3.16 -5.89
C THR A 8 3.75 -2.03 -6.76
N ILE A 9 3.55 -0.85 -6.15
CA ILE A 9 3.27 0.40 -6.85
C ILE A 9 4.29 1.44 -6.42
N SER A 10 4.90 2.13 -7.40
CA SER A 10 5.74 3.30 -7.16
C SER A 10 5.34 4.42 -8.12
N THR A 11 4.96 5.58 -7.59
CA THR A 11 4.51 6.72 -8.41
C THR A 11 5.02 8.04 -7.87
N THR A 12 5.45 8.93 -8.76
CA THR A 12 6.00 10.23 -8.34
C THR A 12 4.93 11.30 -8.13
N THR A 13 3.96 11.41 -9.03
CA THR A 13 2.88 12.40 -8.93
C THR A 13 1.59 11.81 -9.47
N ILE A 14 0.63 11.57 -8.59
CA ILE A 14 -0.68 11.00 -8.93
C ILE A 14 -1.69 11.41 -7.87
N THR A 15 -2.96 11.58 -8.23
CA THR A 15 -3.99 11.86 -7.22
C THR A 15 -4.19 10.69 -6.26
N ALA A 16 -4.25 9.46 -6.77
CA ALA A 16 -4.51 8.27 -5.97
C ALA A 16 -3.72 7.05 -6.46
N ALA A 17 -3.22 6.26 -5.51
CA ALA A 17 -2.59 4.96 -5.76
C ALA A 17 -3.29 3.87 -4.94
N THR A 18 -3.59 2.72 -5.56
CA THR A 18 -4.33 1.64 -4.91
C THR A 18 -3.79 0.26 -5.27
N ILE A 19 -3.47 -0.55 -4.26
CA ILE A 19 -3.26 -2.00 -4.40
C ILE A 19 -4.49 -2.69 -3.80
N SER A 20 -5.20 -3.47 -4.61
CA SER A 20 -6.32 -4.29 -4.16
C SER A 20 -6.12 -5.72 -4.64
N THR A 21 -6.02 -6.67 -3.71
CA THR A 21 -5.77 -8.09 -4.01
C THR A 21 -6.44 -8.99 -2.99
N THR A 22 -6.69 -10.26 -3.35
CA THR A 22 -7.25 -11.23 -2.39
C THR A 22 -6.18 -11.88 -1.52
N SER A 23 -5.04 -12.25 -2.11
CA SER A 23 -3.98 -12.95 -1.38
C SER A 23 -2.61 -12.57 -1.93
N ASN A 24 -1.79 -11.92 -1.10
CA ASN A 24 -0.39 -11.63 -1.39
C ASN A 24 0.54 -12.19 -0.32
N THR A 25 1.82 -12.42 -0.64
CA THR A 25 2.84 -12.50 0.41
C THR A 25 3.25 -11.10 0.83
N THR A 26 3.47 -10.20 -0.14
CA THR A 26 3.93 -8.83 0.13
C THR A 26 3.21 -7.79 -0.73
N ALA A 27 2.86 -6.65 -0.13
CA ALA A 27 2.37 -5.47 -0.85
C ALA A 27 3.18 -4.24 -0.44
N THR A 28 3.67 -3.49 -1.42
CA THR A 28 4.46 -2.29 -1.16
C THR A 28 4.00 -1.14 -2.04
N MET A 29 3.71 -0.01 -1.43
CA MET A 29 3.35 1.22 -2.12
C MET A 29 4.30 2.34 -1.72
N SER A 30 4.86 3.01 -2.71
CA SER A 30 5.67 4.22 -2.52
C SER A 30 5.15 5.37 -3.39
N THR A 31 4.78 6.49 -2.77
CA THR A 31 4.30 7.67 -3.50
C THR A 31 4.97 8.95 -3.01
N ASN A 32 5.33 9.86 -3.92
CA ASN A 32 6.04 11.10 -3.52
C ASN A 32 5.18 12.35 -3.47
N ASN A 33 4.09 12.39 -4.23
CA ASN A 33 3.14 13.49 -4.22
C ASN A 33 1.78 12.93 -4.65
N ASN A 34 0.96 12.56 -3.67
CA ASN A 34 -0.38 12.06 -3.90
C ASN A 34 -1.38 12.54 -2.86
N THR A 35 -2.66 12.51 -3.21
CA THR A 35 -3.73 12.82 -2.26
C THR A 35 -4.11 11.58 -1.45
N THR A 36 -4.03 10.40 -2.05
CA THR A 36 -4.45 9.15 -1.38
C THR A 36 -3.59 7.95 -1.78
N ALA A 37 -3.17 7.16 -0.79
CA ALA A 37 -2.53 5.85 -0.97
C ALA A 37 -3.34 4.79 -0.23
N THR A 38 -3.70 3.69 -0.90
CA THR A 38 -4.50 2.62 -0.29
C THR A 38 -3.99 1.22 -0.60
N ILE A 39 -3.75 0.41 0.42
CA ILE A 39 -3.56 -1.04 0.28
C ILE A 39 -4.78 -1.74 0.92
N SER A 40 -5.47 -2.56 0.14
CA SER A 40 -6.56 -3.43 0.61
C SER A 40 -6.27 -4.87 0.23
N THR A 41 -6.08 -5.75 1.21
CA THR A 41 -5.78 -7.17 0.96
C THR A 41 -6.48 -8.09 1.95
N THR A 42 -7.12 -9.17 1.50
CA THR A 42 -7.77 -10.11 2.44
C THR A 42 -6.74 -10.90 3.26
N THR A 43 -5.68 -11.40 2.60
CA THR A 43 -4.61 -12.15 3.27
C THR A 43 -3.25 -11.67 2.81
N ILE A 44 -2.41 -11.23 3.75
CA ILE A 44 -1.07 -10.76 3.43
C ILE A 44 -0.05 -11.07 4.53
N THR A 45 1.20 -11.35 4.20
CA THR A 45 2.24 -11.45 5.25
C THR A 45 2.72 -10.06 5.66
N ALA A 46 3.12 -9.25 4.68
CA ALA A 46 3.65 -7.91 4.93
C ALA A 46 3.05 -6.86 3.98
N ALA A 47 2.66 -5.72 4.55
CA ALA A 47 2.13 -4.60 3.79
C ALA A 47 2.81 -3.29 4.20
N THR A 48 3.29 -2.53 3.23
CA THR A 48 4.01 -1.27 3.46
C THR A 48 3.46 -0.16 2.57
N ILE A 49 3.08 0.96 3.17
CA ILE A 49 2.81 2.22 2.49
C ILE A 49 3.85 3.24 2.94
N SER A 50 4.59 3.82 2.01
CA SER A 50 5.52 4.92 2.25
C SER A 50 5.13 6.08 1.36
N THR A 51 4.78 7.22 1.95
CA THR A 51 4.35 8.37 1.16
C THR A 51 5.02 9.66 1.62
N THR A 52 5.51 10.44 0.67
CA THR A 52 5.95 11.82 0.88
C THR A 52 4.85 12.77 0.42
N SER A 53 4.64 13.88 1.12
CA SER A 53 3.68 14.94 0.78
C SER A 53 2.27 14.42 0.48
N ASN A 54 1.80 13.45 1.27
CA ASN A 54 0.50 12.81 1.07
C ASN A 54 -0.55 13.30 2.08
N THR A 55 -1.77 13.53 1.61
CA THR A 55 -2.89 13.88 2.48
C THR A 55 -3.41 12.67 3.25
N THR A 56 -3.45 11.48 2.65
CA THR A 56 -4.04 10.30 3.30
C THR A 56 -3.40 8.98 2.87
N ALA A 57 -3.01 8.16 3.84
CA ALA A 57 -2.60 6.79 3.65
C ALA A 57 -3.52 5.85 4.43
N THR A 58 -4.04 4.81 3.78
CA THR A 58 -4.97 3.86 4.40
C THR A 58 -4.56 2.43 4.07
N MET A 59 -4.58 1.56 5.08
CA MET A 59 -4.33 0.14 4.89
C MET A 59 -5.43 -0.67 5.55
N SER A 60 -6.01 -1.61 4.81
CA SER A 60 -7.03 -2.53 5.29
C SER A 60 -6.62 -3.96 4.96
N THR A 61 -6.43 -4.76 6.00
CA THR A 61 -6.07 -6.17 5.89
C THR A 61 -6.87 -7.01 6.88
N ASN A 62 -7.50 -8.09 6.41
CA ASN A 62 -8.26 -8.98 7.30
C ASN A 62 -7.34 -9.93 8.06
N ASN A 63 -6.25 -10.37 7.42
CA ASN A 63 -5.26 -11.23 8.05
C ASN A 63 -3.86 -10.77 7.63
N ASN A 64 -3.12 -10.16 8.55
CA ASN A 64 -1.76 -9.69 8.33
C ASN A 64 -0.80 -9.99 9.49
N THR A 65 0.45 -10.26 9.15
CA THR A 65 1.53 -10.39 10.15
C THR A 65 2.19 -9.04 10.44
N THR A 66 2.40 -8.23 9.40
CA THR A 66 3.04 -6.92 9.54
C THR A 66 2.39 -5.89 8.63
N ALA A 67 2.12 -4.71 9.18
CA ALA A 67 1.68 -3.53 8.45
C ALA A 67 2.52 -2.31 8.87
N THR A 68 2.96 -1.53 7.89
CA THR A 68 3.66 -0.27 8.13
C THR A 68 3.09 0.81 7.22
N ILE A 69 2.68 1.92 7.82
CA ILE A 69 2.35 3.15 7.11
C ILE A 69 3.35 4.21 7.57
N SER A 70 4.08 4.80 6.63
CA SER A 70 4.98 5.92 6.87
C SER A 70 4.55 7.07 5.98
N THR A 71 4.17 8.19 6.60
CA THR A 71 3.80 9.43 5.91
C THR A 71 4.75 10.52 6.37
N THR A 72 5.49 11.11 5.44
CA THR A 72 6.35 12.27 5.70
C THR A 72 5.80 13.46 4.94
N ASN A 73 5.46 14.53 5.66
CA ASN A 73 5.12 15.80 5.05
C ASN A 73 6.38 16.67 5.08
N ASN A 74 6.86 17.08 3.90
CA ASN A 74 7.86 18.15 3.79
C ASN A 74 7.20 19.52 3.99
#